data_AF-E5VL37-F1
#
_entry.id   AF-E5VL37-F1
#
_cell.length_a   1.000
_cell.length_b   1.000
_cell.length_c   1.000
_cell.angle_alpha   90.00
_cell.angle_beta   90.00
_cell.angle_gamma   90.00
#
_symmetry.space_group_name_H-M   'P 1'
#
loop_
_entity.id
_entity.type
_entity.pdbx_description
1 polymer ?
#
loop_
_entity_poly.entity_id
_entity_poly.type
_entity_poly.pdbx_seq_one_letter_code
_entity_poly.pdbx_strand_id
1 'polypeptide(L)' 'MNQPVLLKGNSLGLTMVLDPGMKFDQLIKAIEDKFVQAKDFFNGQTQIALKIEGRKLDAKELQNVLQIIAEKQL' A
#
# COMPACT_ATOMS: atom_id res chain seq x y z
N MET A 1 -15.78 8.13 1.54
CA MET A 1 -14.41 8.57 1.14
C MET A 1 -14.21 8.09 -0.29
N ASN A 2 -13.80 8.95 -1.22
CA ASN A 2 -13.76 8.62 -2.67
C ASN A 2 -12.46 7.94 -3.14
N GLN A 3 -11.55 7.56 -2.22
CA GLN A 3 -10.28 6.91 -2.59
C GLN A 3 -10.20 5.52 -1.96
N PRO A 4 -10.01 4.46 -2.76
CA PRO A 4 -9.98 3.09 -2.26
C PRO A 4 -8.70 2.73 -1.50
N VAL A 5 -7.65 3.53 -1.67
CA VAL A 5 -6.36 3.39 -0.99
C VAL A 5 -5.91 4.75 -0.50
N LEU A 6 -5.62 4.84 0.79
CA LEU A 6 -5.10 6.03 1.47
C LEU A 6 -3.72 5.72 2.06
N LEU A 7 -2.72 6.50 1.66
CA LEU A 7 -1.37 6.44 2.23
C LEU A 7 -1.19 7.60 3.21
N LYS A 8 -0.81 7.28 4.45
CA LYS A 8 -0.53 8.24 5.53
C LYS A 8 0.90 8.05 6.01
N GLY A 9 1.80 8.97 5.66
CA GLY A 9 3.15 9.02 6.21
C GLY A 9 3.16 9.67 7.59
N ASN A 10 3.94 9.13 8.53
CA ASN A 10 4.22 9.72 9.83
C ASN A 10 5.67 9.43 10.26
N SER A 11 6.07 9.94 11.42
CA SER A 11 7.42 9.78 11.98
C SER A 11 7.83 8.33 12.28
N LEU A 12 6.87 7.40 12.35
CA LEU A 12 7.10 5.98 12.62
C LEU A 12 7.12 5.12 11.34
N GLY A 13 6.59 5.63 10.23
CA GLY A 13 6.51 4.92 8.96
C GLY A 13 5.30 5.30 8.12
N LEU A 14 4.80 4.33 7.35
CA LEU A 14 3.67 4.50 6.44
C LEU A 14 2.47 3.65 6.91
N THR A 15 1.31 4.29 7.04
CA THR A 15 0.03 3.58 7.22
C THR A 15 -0.75 3.60 5.92
N MET A 16 -1.07 2.43 5.38
CA MET A 16 -1.92 2.22 4.23
C MET A 16 -3.31 1.77 4.69
N VAL A 17 -4.32 2.58 4.41
CA VAL A 17 -5.72 2.26 4.70
C VAL A 17 -6.39 1.80 3.42
N LEU A 18 -6.92 0.58 3.44
CA LEU A 18 -7.56 -0.10 2.32
C LEU A 18 -9.08 -0.10 2.48
N ASP A 19 -9.80 0.07 1.37
CA ASP A 19 -11.25 -0.05 1.35
C ASP A 19 -11.70 -1.51 1.60
N PRO A 20 -12.48 -1.79 2.66
CA PRO A 20 -12.96 -3.14 2.95
C PRO A 20 -14.05 -3.65 1.98
N GLY A 21 -14.76 -2.76 1.28
CA GLY A 21 -15.85 -3.10 0.37
C GLY A 21 -15.41 -3.33 -1.09
N MET A 22 -14.18 -2.95 -1.45
CA MET A 22 -13.65 -3.13 -2.80
C MET A 22 -13.21 -4.58 -3.04
N LYS A 23 -13.26 -5.07 -4.29
CA LYS A 23 -12.67 -6.38 -4.63
C LYS A 23 -11.14 -6.32 -4.61
N PHE A 24 -10.48 -7.41 -4.20
CA PHE A 24 -9.02 -7.45 -4.07
C PHE A 24 -8.30 -7.10 -5.38
N ASP A 25 -8.77 -7.61 -6.53
CA ASP A 25 -8.17 -7.31 -7.84
C ASP A 25 -8.20 -5.82 -8.20
N GLN A 26 -9.27 -5.11 -7.81
CA GLN A 26 -9.39 -3.67 -8.03
C GLN A 26 -8.53 -2.89 -7.02
N LEU A 27 -8.51 -3.36 -5.77
CA LEU A 27 -7.70 -2.79 -4.71
C LEU A 27 -6.22 -2.82 -5.08
N ILE A 28 -5.73 -3.95 -5.63
CA ILE A 28 -4.35 -4.13 -6.05
C ILE A 28 -3.93 -3.09 -7.10
N LYS A 29 -4.76 -2.85 -8.11
CA LYS A 29 -4.49 -1.80 -9.12
C LYS A 29 -4.42 -0.41 -8.49
N ALA A 30 -5.32 -0.12 -7.55
CA ALA A 30 -5.31 1.16 -6.84
C ALA A 30 -4.09 1.33 -5.93
N ILE A 31 -3.60 0.24 -5.31
CA ILE A 31 -2.36 0.24 -4.54
C ILE A 31 -1.19 0.55 -5.48
N GLU A 32 -1.08 -0.17 -6.59
CA GLU A 32 -0.04 0.02 -7.60
C GLU A 32 0.04 1.49 -8.05
N ASP A 33 -1.08 2.06 -8.49
CA ASP A 33 -1.15 3.45 -8.94
C ASP A 33 -0.72 4.44 -7.85
N LYS A 34 -1.06 4.16 -6.59
CA LYS A 34 -0.69 5.01 -5.44
C LYS A 34 0.80 4.94 -5.14
N PHE A 35 1.40 3.75 -5.19
CA PHE A 35 2.83 3.60 -4.93
C PHE A 35 3.69 4.19 -6.05
N VAL A 36 3.26 4.09 -7.32
CA VAL A 36 3.93 4.75 -8.45
C VAL A 36 3.91 6.27 -8.28
N GLN A 37 2.77 6.85 -7.89
CA GLN A 37 2.66 8.29 -7.60
C GLN A 37 3.48 8.71 -6.39
N ALA A 38 3.65 7.82 -5.42
CA ALA A 38 4.40 8.07 -4.20
C ALA A 38 5.89 7.69 -4.32
N LYS A 39 6.40 7.29 -5.48
CA LYS A 39 7.79 6.79 -5.63
C LYS A 39 8.83 7.77 -5.08
N ASP A 40 8.61 9.07 -5.27
CA ASP A 40 9.54 10.12 -4.81
C ASP A 40 9.60 10.24 -3.29
N PHE A 41 8.61 9.68 -2.59
CA PHE A 41 8.57 9.53 -1.13
C PHE A 41 9.39 8.33 -0.66
N PHE A 42 9.54 7.32 -1.51
CA PHE A 42 10.21 6.06 -1.22
C PHE A 42 11.52 5.94 -1.99
N ASN A 43 12.49 6.80 -1.69
CA ASN A 43 13.77 6.86 -2.42
C ASN A 43 14.77 5.76 -2.00
N GLY A 44 14.31 4.52 -1.80
CA GLY A 44 15.13 3.30 -1.62
C GLY A 44 16.08 3.22 -0.42
N GLN A 45 16.34 4.33 0.27
CA GLN A 45 17.37 4.44 1.30
C GLN A 45 16.83 4.30 2.74
N THR A 46 15.51 4.24 2.92
CA THR A 46 14.89 4.20 4.26
C THR A 46 14.07 2.92 4.42
N GLN A 47 14.39 2.11 5.44
CA GLN A 47 13.50 1.04 5.89
C GLN A 47 12.26 1.68 6.52
N ILE A 48 11.12 1.54 5.85
CA ILE A 48 9.84 2.13 6.29
C ILE A 48 8.96 1.01 6.82
N ALA A 49 8.47 1.18 8.05
CA ALA A 49 7.44 0.29 8.59
C ALA A 49 6.12 0.53 7.86
N LEU A 50 5.57 -0.51 7.21
CA LEU A 50 4.27 -0.48 6.57
C LEU A 50 3.21 -1.08 7.50
N LYS A 51 2.22 -0.26 7.87
CA LYS A 51 1.02 -0.71 8.58
C LYS A 51 -0.16 -0.76 7.63
N ILE A 52 -0.91 -1.84 7.62
CA ILE A 52 -2.13 -1.99 6.81
C ILE A 52 -3.35 -1.92 7.74
N GLU A 53 -4.30 -1.06 7.39
CA GLU A 53 -5.57 -0.86 8.12
C GLU A 53 -6.76 -0.79 7.15
N GLY A 54 -7.99 -0.73 7.69
CA GLY A 54 -9.22 -0.60 6.91
C GLY A 54 -9.76 -1.91 6.35
N ARG A 55 -8.88 -2.85 5.97
CA ARG A 55 -9.24 -4.18 5.50
C ARG A 55 -8.36 -5.26 6.13
N LYS A 56 -8.98 -6.38 6.51
CA LYS A 56 -8.24 -7.60 6.86
C LYS A 56 -7.83 -8.31 5.58
N LEU A 57 -6.53 -8.53 5.42
CA LEU A 57 -5.98 -9.33 4.34
C LEU A 57 -5.62 -10.71 4.88
N ASP A 58 -5.84 -11.75 4.08
CA ASP A 58 -5.25 -13.05 4.35
C ASP A 58 -3.74 -13.08 4.01
N ALA A 59 -3.07 -14.18 4.31
CA ALA A 59 -1.64 -14.31 4.08
C ALA A 59 -1.24 -14.20 2.59
N LYS A 60 -2.06 -14.71 1.66
CA LYS A 60 -1.81 -14.62 0.21
C LYS A 60 -2.03 -13.21 -0.28
N GLU A 61 -3.12 -12.58 0.12
CA GLU A 61 -3.44 -11.19 -0.20
C GLU A 61 -2.32 -10.27 0.31
N LEU A 62 -1.85 -10.46 1.55
CA LEU A 62 -0.76 -9.71 2.13
C LEU A 62 0.55 -9.90 1.34
N GLN A 63 0.90 -11.13 0.99
CA GLN A 63 2.09 -11.42 0.20
C GLN A 63 2.05 -10.76 -1.19
N ASN A 64 0.89 -10.79 -1.86
CA ASN A 64 0.70 -10.10 -3.14
C ASN A 64 0.91 -8.58 -3.01
N VAL A 65 0.32 -7.97 -1.98
CA VAL A 65 0.50 -6.53 -1.73
C VAL A 65 1.98 -6.19 -1.50
N LEU A 66 2.67 -6.98 -0.66
CA LEU A 66 4.10 -6.77 -0.39
C LEU A 66 4.96 -6.94 -1.64
N GLN A 67 4.66 -7.93 -2.48
CA GLN A 67 5.39 -8.17 -3.72
C GLN A 67 5.25 -6.98 -4.69
N ILE A 68 4.04 -6.47 -4.87
CA ILE A 68 3.80 -5.32 -5.75
C ILE A 68 4.53 -4.08 -5.24
N ILE A 69 4.50 -3.84 -3.93
CA ILE A 69 5.24 -2.72 -3.35
C ILE A 69 6.74 -2.91 -3.60
N ALA A 70 7.30 -4.09 -3.33
CA ALA A 70 8.71 -4.38 -3.56
C ALA A 70 9.13 -4.21 -5.03
N GLU A 71 8.31 -4.67 -5.98
CA GLU A 71 8.54 -4.54 -7.42
C GLU A 71 8.51 -3.08 -7.90
N LYS A 72 7.76 -2.20 -7.24
CA LYS A 72 7.63 -0.78 -7.60
C LYS A 72 8.53 0.17 -6.81
N GLN A 73 9.27 -0.34 -5.82
CA GLN A 73 10.27 0.39 -5.02
C GLN A 73 11.69 0.27 -5.59
N LEU A 74 11.86 -0.50 -6.68
CA LEU A 74 13.09 -0.60 -7.50
C LEU A 74 13.06 0.41 -8.64
#